data_AF-A0A0B7HAT5-F1
#
_entry.id   AF-A0A0B7HAT5-F1
#
_cell.length_a   1.000
_cell.length_b   1.000
_cell.length_c   1.000
_cell.angle_alpha   90.00
_cell.angle_beta   90.00
_cell.angle_gamma   90.00
#
_symmetry.space_group_name_H-M   'P 1'
#
loop_
_entity.id
_entity.type
_entity.pdbx_description
1 polymer ?
#
loop_
_entity_poly.entity_id
_entity_poly.type
_entity_poly.pdbx_seq_one_letter_code
_entity_poly.pdbx_strand_id
1 'polypeptide(L)'
;MSKNKLMDFTEINKYIDSFYEEKLSEYDLKYYITQYTEKENISVETLSTLFLKDCATNRNNETLEGALLVVFIFNIRNKEVVGLCQSLLLEDWHERHEDIISVLEEARNKESVAYLLKAFQMKLKYMQYNNHYSFHKKLLWAVYKLSGSQYKNKLLKLTEHISPKLKPEWRQFIGDKMGKIKS
;
A
#
# COMPACT_ATOMS: atom_id res chain seq x y z
N MET A 1 -30.13 15.47 -8.47
CA MET A 1 -29.18 15.64 -7.35
C MET A 1 -29.48 14.58 -6.31
N SER A 2 -28.78 13.45 -6.37
CA SER A 2 -28.93 12.36 -5.41
C SER A 2 -28.09 12.70 -4.17
N LYS A 3 -28.72 12.64 -3.00
CA LYS A 3 -28.07 12.77 -1.69
C LYS A 3 -26.92 11.77 -1.58
N ASN A 4 -25.81 12.18 -0.95
CA ASN A 4 -24.73 11.30 -0.49
C ASN A 4 -25.31 10.16 0.35
N LYS A 5 -25.75 9.07 -0.30
CA LYS A 5 -25.95 7.80 0.39
C LYS A 5 -24.55 7.29 0.66
N LEU A 6 -24.15 7.33 1.94
CA LEU A 6 -22.94 6.64 2.37
C LEU A 6 -23.07 5.19 1.91
N MET A 7 -22.08 4.69 1.19
CA MET A 7 -22.10 3.33 0.68
C MET A 7 -22.00 2.37 1.86
N ASP A 8 -22.87 1.36 1.90
CA ASP A 8 -22.85 0.35 2.96
C ASP A 8 -21.97 -0.82 2.53
N PHE A 9 -20.84 -1.00 3.21
CA PHE A 9 -19.87 -2.07 2.96
C PHE A 9 -20.18 -3.36 3.74
N THR A 10 -21.27 -3.43 4.51
CA THR A 10 -21.62 -4.60 5.33
C THR A 10 -21.69 -5.89 4.52
N GLU A 11 -22.28 -5.85 3.33
CA GLU A 11 -22.41 -7.02 2.45
C GLU A 11 -21.03 -7.48 1.93
N ILE A 12 -20.18 -6.54 1.49
CA ILE A 12 -18.82 -6.84 1.03
C ILE A 12 -17.94 -7.37 2.16
N ASN A 13 -18.02 -6.77 3.35
CA ASN A 13 -17.27 -7.23 4.53
C ASN A 13 -17.60 -8.68 4.87
N LYS A 14 -18.87 -9.10 4.79
CA LYS A 14 -19.25 -10.51 5.02
C LYS A 14 -18.58 -11.46 4.03
N TYR A 15 -18.43 -11.06 2.76
CA TYR A 15 -17.73 -11.88 1.78
C TYR A 15 -16.23 -11.91 2.04
N ILE A 16 -15.64 -10.79 2.45
CA ILE A 16 -14.23 -10.70 2.85
C ILE A 16 -13.96 -11.57 4.09
N ASP A 17 -14.81 -11.49 5.11
CA ASP A 17 -14.72 -12.32 6.32
C ASP A 17 -14.80 -13.81 5.96
N SER A 18 -15.76 -14.18 5.10
CA SER A 18 -15.91 -15.56 4.62
C SER A 18 -14.68 -16.03 3.83
N PHE A 19 -14.01 -15.14 3.09
CA PHE A 19 -12.75 -15.45 2.42
C PHE A 19 -11.61 -15.68 3.42
N TYR A 20 -11.49 -14.82 4.44
CA TYR A 20 -10.49 -15.02 5.51
C TYR A 20 -10.73 -16.27 6.35
N GLU A 21 -11.99 -16.67 6.51
CA GLU A 21 -12.38 -17.93 7.15
C GLU A 21 -12.22 -19.16 6.23
N GLU A 22 -11.63 -18.99 5.05
CA GLU A 22 -11.42 -20.04 4.03
C GLU A 22 -12.73 -20.70 3.54
N LYS A 23 -13.87 -20.02 3.73
CA LYS A 23 -15.19 -20.46 3.26
C LYS A 23 -15.46 -20.04 1.81
N LEU A 24 -14.72 -19.06 1.30
CA LEU A 24 -14.77 -18.60 -0.09
C LEU A 24 -13.38 -18.67 -0.72
N SER A 25 -13.32 -19.06 -1.99
CA SER A 25 -12.10 -18.89 -2.79
C SER A 25 -11.94 -17.44 -3.27
N GLU A 26 -10.75 -17.08 -3.78
CA GLU A 26 -10.55 -15.78 -4.43
C GLU A 26 -11.50 -15.61 -5.63
N TYR A 27 -11.81 -16.70 -6.35
CA TYR A 27 -12.76 -16.68 -7.47
C TYR A 27 -14.18 -16.33 -6.98
N ASP A 28 -14.63 -16.94 -5.89
CA ASP A 28 -15.95 -16.67 -5.31
C ASP A 28 -16.03 -15.23 -4.79
N LEU A 29 -14.98 -14.74 -4.11
CA LEU A 29 -14.91 -13.37 -3.63
C LEU A 29 -15.00 -12.36 -4.79
N LYS A 30 -14.25 -12.58 -5.88
CA LYS A 30 -14.33 -11.77 -7.10
C LYS A 30 -15.72 -11.78 -7.70
N TYR A 31 -16.34 -12.96 -7.76
CA TYR A 31 -17.69 -13.12 -8.28
C TYR A 31 -18.69 -12.29 -7.47
N TYR A 32 -18.71 -12.44 -6.14
CA TYR A 32 -19.66 -11.72 -5.28
C TYR A 32 -19.44 -10.20 -5.28
N ILE A 33 -18.19 -9.73 -5.29
CA ILE A 33 -17.91 -8.30 -5.42
C ILE A 33 -18.42 -7.77 -6.76
N THR A 34 -18.20 -8.51 -7.86
CA THR A 34 -18.69 -8.12 -9.18
C THR A 34 -20.22 -8.02 -9.20
N GLN A 35 -20.92 -9.03 -8.68
CA GLN A 35 -22.38 -9.03 -8.57
C GLN A 35 -22.90 -7.86 -7.72
N TYR A 36 -22.23 -7.56 -6.60
CA TYR A 36 -22.57 -6.41 -5.77
C TYR A 36 -22.40 -5.09 -6.56
N THR A 37 -21.30 -4.92 -7.30
CA THR A 37 -21.07 -3.70 -8.08
C THR A 37 -22.06 -3.53 -9.24
N GLU A 38 -22.49 -4.63 -9.87
CA GLU A 38 -23.54 -4.63 -10.89
C GLU A 38 -24.89 -4.20 -10.30
N LYS A 39 -25.26 -4.74 -9.13
CA LYS A 39 -26.47 -4.37 -8.39
C LYS A 39 -26.49 -2.89 -8.00
N GLU A 40 -25.37 -2.35 -7.55
CA GLU A 40 -25.23 -0.92 -7.19
C GLU A 40 -24.98 -0.01 -8.41
N ASN A 41 -24.86 -0.57 -9.62
CA ASN A 41 -24.59 0.15 -10.87
C ASN A 41 -23.33 1.03 -10.79
N ILE A 42 -22.24 0.45 -10.28
CA ILE A 42 -20.91 1.08 -10.18
C ILE A 42 -19.83 0.13 -10.71
N SER A 43 -18.63 0.66 -10.97
CA SER A 43 -17.46 -0.17 -11.27
C SER A 43 -16.77 -0.67 -9.99
N VAL A 44 -15.95 -1.73 -10.09
CA VAL A 44 -15.12 -2.20 -8.98
C VAL A 44 -14.06 -1.16 -8.60
N GLU A 45 -13.59 -0.36 -9.57
CA GLU A 45 -12.71 0.79 -9.32
C GLU A 45 -13.40 1.88 -8.49
N THR A 46 -14.66 2.17 -8.78
CA THR A 46 -15.48 3.11 -7.99
C THR A 46 -15.71 2.56 -6.60
N LEU A 47 -16.07 1.28 -6.47
CA LEU A 47 -16.21 0.61 -5.18
C LEU A 47 -14.94 0.76 -4.34
N SER A 48 -13.79 0.40 -4.90
CA SER A 48 -12.50 0.41 -4.18
C SER A 48 -12.10 1.81 -3.73
N THR A 49 -12.40 2.81 -4.55
CA THR A 49 -12.20 4.22 -4.20
C THR A 49 -13.08 4.64 -3.03
N LEU A 50 -14.37 4.31 -3.07
CA LEU A 50 -15.30 4.64 -1.99
C LEU A 50 -14.92 3.92 -0.70
N PHE A 51 -14.48 2.66 -0.81
CA PHE A 51 -14.11 1.84 0.33
C PHE A 51 -12.86 2.39 1.05
N LEU A 52 -11.82 2.73 0.29
CA LEU A 52 -10.62 3.38 0.84
C LEU A 52 -10.93 4.75 1.48
N LYS A 53 -11.82 5.54 0.86
CA LYS A 53 -12.25 6.83 1.42
C LYS A 53 -13.01 6.67 2.73
N ASP A 54 -13.87 5.67 2.83
CA ASP A 54 -14.59 5.37 4.07
C ASP A 54 -13.60 4.97 5.18
N CYS A 55 -12.65 4.08 4.88
CA CYS A 55 -11.59 3.69 5.82
C CYS A 55 -10.80 4.89 6.31
N ALA A 56 -10.40 5.79 5.41
CA ALA A 56 -9.65 7.01 5.74
C ALA A 56 -10.48 7.96 6.62
N THR A 57 -11.77 8.12 6.32
CA THR A 57 -12.68 9.00 7.06
C THR A 57 -12.92 8.48 8.49
N ASN A 58 -13.12 7.17 8.61
CA ASN A 58 -13.45 6.52 9.88
C ASN A 58 -12.21 6.05 10.66
N ARG A 59 -11.01 6.19 10.09
CA ARG A 59 -9.73 5.68 10.64
C ARG A 59 -9.84 4.22 11.09
N ASN A 60 -10.47 3.38 10.26
CA ASN A 60 -10.75 1.99 10.58
C ASN A 60 -9.68 1.07 9.99
N ASN A 61 -8.79 0.55 10.84
CA ASN A 61 -7.70 -0.34 10.44
C ASN A 61 -8.19 -1.69 9.89
N GLU A 62 -9.22 -2.28 10.51
CA GLU A 62 -9.77 -3.58 10.09
C GLU A 62 -10.39 -3.48 8.70
N THR A 63 -11.19 -2.43 8.47
CA THR A 63 -11.82 -2.19 7.17
C THR A 63 -10.78 -1.85 6.09
N LEU A 64 -9.68 -1.19 6.44
CA LEU A 64 -8.61 -0.88 5.48
C LEU A 64 -7.96 -2.15 4.92
N GLU A 65 -7.84 -3.21 5.71
CA GLU A 65 -7.32 -4.49 5.24
C GLU A 65 -8.21 -5.07 4.12
N GLY A 66 -9.53 -5.11 4.35
CA GLY A 66 -10.50 -5.54 3.35
C GLY A 66 -10.50 -4.65 2.10
N ALA A 67 -10.42 -3.33 2.25
CA ALA A 67 -10.34 -2.42 1.12
C ALA A 67 -9.08 -2.64 0.27
N LEU A 68 -7.93 -2.89 0.89
CA LEU A 68 -6.69 -3.22 0.18
C LEU A 68 -6.76 -4.60 -0.46
N LEU A 69 -7.42 -5.59 0.16
CA LEU A 69 -7.66 -6.89 -0.46
C LEU A 69 -8.41 -6.74 -1.79
N VAL A 70 -9.48 -5.93 -1.84
CA VAL A 70 -10.21 -5.65 -3.09
C VAL A 70 -9.27 -5.02 -4.14
N VAL A 71 -8.44 -4.06 -3.74
CA VAL A 71 -7.43 -3.44 -4.61
C VAL A 71 -6.43 -4.46 -5.18
N PHE A 72 -6.01 -5.45 -4.38
CA PHE A 72 -5.08 -6.48 -4.82
C PHE A 72 -5.73 -7.48 -5.77
N ILE A 73 -6.84 -8.10 -5.39
CA ILE A 73 -7.45 -9.19 -6.16
C ILE A 73 -7.91 -8.71 -7.54
N PHE A 74 -8.38 -7.46 -7.65
CA PHE A 74 -8.78 -6.84 -8.92
C PHE A 74 -7.67 -6.04 -9.61
N ASN A 75 -6.45 -6.01 -9.06
CA ASN A 75 -5.31 -5.28 -9.62
C ASN A 75 -5.59 -3.81 -9.96
N ILE A 76 -6.27 -3.09 -9.06
CA ILE A 76 -6.72 -1.71 -9.30
C ILE A 76 -5.58 -0.74 -9.04
N ARG A 77 -5.14 -0.02 -10.09
CA ARG A 77 -4.01 0.92 -10.01
C ARG A 77 -4.32 2.29 -10.62
N ASN A 78 -5.61 2.66 -10.66
CA ASN A 78 -6.03 3.96 -11.17
C ASN A 78 -5.48 5.12 -10.31
N LYS A 79 -5.46 6.33 -10.87
CA LYS A 79 -4.87 7.52 -10.23
C LYS A 79 -5.47 7.84 -8.86
N GLU A 80 -6.77 7.60 -8.69
CA GLU A 80 -7.47 7.94 -7.45
C GLU A 80 -7.11 6.99 -6.31
N VAL A 81 -7.11 5.68 -6.56
CA VAL A 81 -6.63 4.67 -5.61
C VAL A 81 -5.17 4.91 -5.25
N VAL A 82 -4.32 5.20 -6.23
CA VAL A 82 -2.90 5.51 -5.98
C VAL A 82 -2.76 6.78 -5.11
N GLY A 83 -3.55 7.82 -5.36
CA GLY A 83 -3.53 9.04 -4.53
C GLY A 83 -4.02 8.82 -3.09
N LEU A 84 -5.04 7.97 -2.90
CA LEU A 84 -5.50 7.56 -1.57
C LEU A 84 -4.41 6.76 -0.84
N CYS A 85 -3.79 5.78 -1.50
CA CYS A 85 -2.67 5.01 -0.94
C CYS A 85 -1.46 5.89 -0.60
N GLN A 86 -1.14 6.89 -1.42
CA GLN A 86 -0.08 7.86 -1.11
C GLN A 86 -0.35 8.63 0.18
N SER A 87 -1.62 9.00 0.41
CA SER A 87 -2.04 9.73 1.61
C SER A 87 -2.05 8.81 2.84
N LEU A 88 -2.67 7.63 2.71
CA LEU A 88 -2.74 6.61 3.77
C LEU A 88 -1.35 6.13 4.19
N LEU A 89 -0.37 6.05 3.28
CA LEU A 89 1.01 5.69 3.64
C LEU A 89 1.59 6.58 4.76
N LEU A 90 1.12 7.82 4.88
CA LEU A 90 1.62 8.81 5.84
C LEU A 90 0.77 8.90 7.12
N GLU A 91 -0.20 8.01 7.29
CA GLU A 91 -1.10 7.97 8.44
C GLU A 91 -0.65 6.92 9.46
N ASP A 92 -0.72 7.23 10.76
CA ASP A 92 -0.20 6.37 11.83
C ASP A 92 -1.28 5.53 12.57
N TRP A 93 -2.54 5.64 12.15
CA TRP A 93 -3.68 4.97 12.80
C TRP A 93 -3.90 3.52 12.35
N HIS A 94 -3.18 3.05 11.33
CA HIS A 94 -3.30 1.69 10.80
C HIS A 94 -1.97 0.96 10.70
N GLU A 95 -2.06 -0.35 10.47
CA GLU A 95 -0.90 -1.25 10.39
C GLU A 95 -0.60 -1.72 8.95
N ARG A 96 -1.32 -1.19 7.96
CA ARG A 96 -1.28 -1.62 6.54
C ARG A 96 -0.18 -0.97 5.67
N HIS A 97 0.84 -0.36 6.29
CA HIS A 97 1.86 0.39 5.55
C HIS A 97 2.61 -0.46 4.51
N GLU A 98 2.93 -1.72 4.84
CA GLU A 98 3.62 -2.58 3.88
C GLU A 98 2.73 -2.95 2.68
N ASP A 99 1.43 -3.15 2.89
CA ASP A 99 0.47 -3.42 1.82
C ASP A 99 0.32 -2.20 0.90
N ILE A 100 0.20 -1.00 1.50
CA ILE A 100 0.15 0.26 0.75
C ILE A 100 1.42 0.45 -0.10
N ILE A 101 2.61 0.12 0.42
CA ILE A 101 3.86 0.19 -0.36
C ILE A 101 3.79 -0.76 -1.57
N SER A 102 3.27 -1.98 -1.41
CA SER A 102 3.08 -2.91 -2.54
C SER A 102 2.18 -2.30 -3.62
N VAL A 103 1.04 -1.72 -3.24
CA VAL A 103 0.12 -1.06 -4.20
C VAL A 103 0.85 0.06 -4.98
N LEU A 104 1.59 0.91 -4.28
CA LEU A 104 2.30 2.04 -4.89
C LEU A 104 3.46 1.60 -5.80
N GLU A 105 4.18 0.54 -5.42
CA GLU A 105 5.24 -0.06 -6.22
C GLU A 105 4.68 -0.67 -7.51
N GLU A 106 3.62 -1.47 -7.39
CA GLU A 106 2.98 -2.16 -8.52
C GLU A 106 2.28 -1.21 -9.49
N ALA A 107 1.75 -0.09 -8.99
CA ALA A 107 1.19 0.98 -9.82
C ALA A 107 2.21 1.66 -10.74
N ARG A 108 3.52 1.50 -10.45
CA ARG A 108 4.63 2.10 -11.22
C ARG A 108 4.53 3.63 -11.37
N ASN A 109 3.82 4.31 -10.48
CA ASN A 109 3.69 5.76 -10.50
C ASN A 109 4.91 6.43 -9.86
N LYS A 110 5.71 7.14 -10.67
CA LYS A 110 6.91 7.86 -10.21
C LYS A 110 6.62 8.96 -9.19
N GLU A 111 5.41 9.52 -9.19
CA GLU A 111 4.98 10.53 -8.20
C GLU A 111 4.95 9.95 -6.78
N SER A 112 4.73 8.63 -6.63
CA SER A 112 4.72 7.94 -5.34
C SER A 112 6.07 7.97 -4.64
N VAL A 113 7.17 8.20 -5.35
CA VAL A 113 8.53 8.26 -4.77
C VAL A 113 8.63 9.34 -3.69
N ALA A 114 7.97 10.49 -3.87
CA ALA A 114 8.00 11.56 -2.86
C ALA A 114 7.35 11.12 -1.54
N TYR A 115 6.28 10.33 -1.59
CA TYR A 115 5.56 9.81 -0.43
C TYR A 115 6.35 8.68 0.26
N LEU A 116 6.92 7.76 -0.53
CA LEU A 116 7.79 6.70 -0.03
C LEU A 116 9.01 7.25 0.73
N LEU A 117 9.61 8.34 0.22
CA LEU A 117 10.73 8.98 0.91
C LEU A 117 10.33 9.63 2.25
N LYS A 118 9.15 10.26 2.31
CA LYS A 118 8.61 10.81 3.56
C LYS A 118 8.35 9.71 4.59
N ALA A 119 7.88 8.55 4.14
CA ALA A 119 7.53 7.42 5.02
C ALA A 119 8.72 6.87 5.82
N PHE A 120 9.98 7.04 5.37
CA PHE A 120 11.17 6.68 6.16
C PHE A 120 11.28 7.43 7.50
N GLN A 121 10.62 8.57 7.65
CA GLN A 121 10.67 9.37 8.87
C GLN A 121 9.61 8.94 9.90
N MET A 122 8.65 8.09 9.49
CA MET A 122 7.55 7.66 10.35
C MET A 122 8.04 6.78 11.50
N LYS A 123 7.50 7.04 12.70
CA LYS A 123 7.81 6.29 13.93
C LYS A 123 6.62 5.43 14.34
N LEU A 124 6.33 4.44 13.50
CA LEU A 124 5.21 3.52 13.68
C LEU A 124 5.46 2.58 14.87
N LYS A 125 4.57 2.63 15.87
CA LYS A 125 4.73 1.86 17.13
C LYS A 125 4.74 0.35 16.87
N TYR A 126 3.81 -0.14 16.04
CA TYR A 126 3.66 -1.56 15.73
C TYR A 126 4.86 -2.16 14.97
N MET A 127 5.79 -1.33 14.46
CA MET A 127 7.00 -1.75 13.75
C MET A 127 8.27 -1.63 14.60
N GLN A 128 8.17 -1.21 15.86
CA GLN A 128 9.33 -1.08 16.74
C GLN A 128 9.99 -2.42 17.06
N TYR A 129 9.24 -3.52 17.06
CA TYR A 129 9.74 -4.87 17.39
C TYR A 129 10.97 -5.30 16.55
N ASN A 130 11.10 -4.81 15.32
CA ASN A 130 12.24 -5.10 14.44
C ASN A 130 13.06 -3.85 14.07
N ASN A 131 12.95 -2.77 14.85
CA ASN A 131 13.55 -1.46 14.54
C ASN A 131 13.16 -0.97 13.12
N HIS A 132 11.90 -1.18 12.72
CA HIS A 132 11.37 -0.79 11.42
C HIS A 132 12.10 -1.41 10.22
N TYR A 133 12.78 -2.55 10.42
CA TYR A 133 13.63 -3.15 9.38
C TYR A 133 12.84 -3.53 8.13
N SER A 134 11.78 -4.33 8.27
CA SER A 134 10.98 -4.80 7.13
C SER A 134 10.36 -3.64 6.34
N PHE A 135 9.77 -2.69 7.07
CA PHE A 135 9.19 -1.48 6.50
C PHE A 135 10.20 -0.64 5.71
N HIS A 136 11.34 -0.30 6.32
CA HIS A 136 12.37 0.47 5.64
C HIS A 136 12.97 -0.28 4.45
N LYS A 137 13.12 -1.61 4.53
CA LYS A 137 13.58 -2.42 3.40
C LYS A 137 12.59 -2.39 2.24
N LYS A 138 11.29 -2.46 2.52
CA LYS A 138 10.23 -2.40 1.51
C LYS A 138 10.17 -1.03 0.84
N LEU A 139 10.21 0.06 1.63
CA LEU A 139 10.31 1.43 1.11
C LEU A 139 11.50 1.61 0.16
N LEU A 140 12.67 1.09 0.57
CA LEU A 140 13.90 1.22 -0.21
C LEU A 140 13.79 0.52 -1.57
N TRP A 141 13.24 -0.69 -1.61
CA TRP A 141 12.97 -1.42 -2.84
C TRP A 141 11.98 -0.70 -3.74
N ALA A 142 10.87 -0.20 -3.18
CA ALA A 142 9.87 0.54 -3.94
C ALA A 142 10.47 1.82 -4.55
N VAL A 143 11.22 2.60 -3.77
CA VAL A 143 11.95 3.79 -4.28
C VAL A 143 12.92 3.38 -5.37
N TYR A 144 13.73 2.34 -5.17
CA TYR A 144 14.69 1.88 -6.18
C TYR A 144 13.99 1.50 -7.51
N LYS A 145 12.92 0.71 -7.45
CA LYS A 145 12.17 0.23 -8.63
C LYS A 145 11.47 1.36 -9.39
N LEU A 146 10.88 2.33 -8.69
CA LEU A 146 10.15 3.43 -9.32
C LEU A 146 11.07 4.51 -9.92
N SER A 147 12.27 4.64 -9.36
CA SER A 147 13.05 5.87 -9.49
C SER A 147 14.46 5.65 -10.04
N GLY A 148 14.91 4.39 -10.08
CA GLY A 148 16.25 4.01 -10.52
C GLY A 148 17.34 4.70 -9.71
N SER A 149 18.38 5.17 -10.40
CA SER A 149 19.55 5.81 -9.78
C SER A 149 19.35 7.30 -9.42
N GLN A 150 18.25 7.93 -9.84
CA GLN A 150 18.05 9.38 -9.70
C GLN A 150 17.86 9.85 -8.24
N TYR A 151 17.64 8.93 -7.31
CA TYR A 151 17.29 9.23 -5.92
C TYR A 151 18.37 8.89 -4.91
N LYS A 152 19.56 8.49 -5.36
CA LYS A 152 20.71 8.15 -4.49
C LYS A 152 21.01 9.25 -3.48
N ASN A 153 21.08 10.51 -3.90
CA ASN A 153 21.38 11.64 -3.00
C ASN A 153 20.28 11.87 -1.96
N LYS A 154 19.01 11.59 -2.30
CA LYS A 154 17.90 11.67 -1.36
C LYS A 154 17.95 10.52 -0.35
N LEU A 155 18.22 9.29 -0.83
CA LEU A 155 18.43 8.13 0.04
C LEU A 155 19.61 8.35 1.00
N LEU A 156 20.75 8.86 0.53
CA LEU A 156 21.90 9.14 1.40
C LEU A 156 21.56 10.03 2.60
N LYS A 157 20.66 11.01 2.41
CA LYS A 157 20.16 11.88 3.48
C LYS A 157 19.23 11.18 4.48
N LEU A 158 18.71 9.99 4.16
CA LEU A 158 17.80 9.21 5.00
C LEU A 158 18.52 8.16 5.87
N THR A 159 19.86 8.08 5.79
CA THR A 159 20.67 7.08 6.52
C THR A 159 20.55 7.17 8.05
N GLU A 160 20.15 8.32 8.58
CA GLU A 160 19.86 8.51 10.01
C GLU A 160 18.47 8.01 10.41
N HIS A 161 17.54 7.91 9.47
CA HIS A 161 16.15 7.51 9.71
C HIS A 161 15.91 6.02 9.50
N ILE A 162 16.80 5.34 8.79
CA ILE A 162 16.66 3.91 8.48
C ILE A 162 17.01 3.03 9.67
N SER A 163 16.47 1.81 9.65
CA SER A 163 16.77 0.79 10.63
C SER A 163 18.29 0.57 10.72
N PRO A 164 18.89 0.50 11.92
CA PRO A 164 20.29 0.11 12.07
C PRO A 164 20.59 -1.24 11.41
N LYS A 165 19.62 -2.15 11.40
CA LYS A 165 19.72 -3.47 10.76
C LYS A 165 19.80 -3.40 9.23
N LEU A 166 19.31 -2.31 8.63
CA LEU A 166 19.33 -2.11 7.17
C LEU A 166 20.61 -1.43 6.68
N LYS A 167 21.35 -0.74 7.56
CA LYS A 167 22.60 -0.03 7.21
C LYS A 167 23.64 -0.90 6.47
N PRO A 168 23.87 -2.18 6.82
CA PRO A 168 24.81 -3.04 6.09
C PRO A 168 24.39 -3.31 4.64
N GLU A 169 23.08 -3.48 4.42
CA GLU A 169 22.49 -3.72 3.10
C GLU A 169 22.34 -2.44 2.29
N TRP A 170 22.28 -1.28 2.95
CA TRP A 170 22.04 0.02 2.33
C TRP A 170 22.95 0.30 1.12
N ARG A 171 24.22 -0.12 1.22
CA ARG A 171 25.22 0.03 0.16
C ARG A 171 24.82 -0.61 -1.16
N GLN A 172 24.01 -1.68 -1.15
CA GLN A 172 23.53 -2.32 -2.38
C GLN A 172 22.55 -1.43 -3.17
N PHE A 173 21.92 -0.44 -2.52
CA PHE A 173 20.96 0.48 -3.14
C PHE A 173 21.57 1.83 -3.53
N ILE A 174 22.56 2.31 -2.76
CA ILE A 174 23.27 3.58 -3.05
C ILE A 174 24.51 3.37 -3.94
N GLY A 175 25.10 2.18 -3.88
CA GLY A 175 26.34 1.77 -4.54
C GLY A 175 27.58 2.32 -3.84
N ASP A 176 28.42 1.44 -3.27
CA ASP A 176 29.85 1.51 -3.57
C ASP A 176 30.03 0.72 -4.86
N LYS A 177 30.77 1.23 -5.85
CA LYS A 177 31.13 0.58 -7.12
C LYS A 177 30.53 -0.83 -7.32
N MET A 178 29.75 -1.06 -8.38
CA MET A 178 29.78 -2.37 -9.02
C MET A 178 31.21 -2.62 -9.51
N GLY A 179 32.09 -3.04 -8.60
CA GLY A 179 33.41 -3.54 -8.87
C GLY A 179 33.23 -4.91 -9.49
N LYS A 180 33.18 -4.90 -10.82
CA LYS A 180 33.44 -6.03 -11.72
C LYS A 180 32.74 -7.34 -11.35
N ILE A 181 31.72 -7.68 -12.13
CA ILE A 181 31.57 -9.07 -12.56
C ILE A 181 32.83 -9.41 -13.38
N LYS A 182 33.79 -10.08 -12.74
CA LYS A 182 34.87 -10.91 -13.31
C LYS A 182 35.22 -11.92 -12.20
N SER A 183 35.22 -13.23 -12.39
CA SER A 183 35.19 -14.10 -13.58
C SER A 183 34.12 -15.17 -13.44
#